data_AF-A0A521QJH8-F1
#
_entry.id   AF-A0A521QJH8-F1
#
_cell.length_a   1.000
_cell.length_b   1.000
_cell.length_c   1.000
_cell.angle_alpha   90.00
_cell.angle_beta   90.00
_cell.angle_gamma   90.00
#
_symmetry.space_group_name_H-M   'P 1'
#
loop_
_entity.id
_entity.type
_entity.pdbx_description
1 polymer ?
#
loop_
_entity_poly.entity_id
_entity_poly.type
_entity_poly.pdbx_seq_one_letter_code
_entity_poly.pdbx_strand_id
1 'polypeptide(L)'
;MSPFHHGKIKMATKTPKALSFEAAVAGLEQVVADMESGKLSLEDSLAAYQRGAELLAQCRSRLDDAQQQVRVLEDGVLKNFADSAKVGDA
;
A
#
# COMPACT_ATOMS: atom_id res chain seq x y z
N MET A 1 47.90 -10.07 -16.90
CA MET A 1 47.54 -8.99 -15.97
C MET A 1 46.69 -7.98 -16.73
N SER A 2 45.39 -7.91 -16.40
CA SER A 2 44.46 -6.78 -16.57
C SER A 2 43.04 -7.34 -16.58
N PRO A 3 42.33 -7.23 -15.45
CA PRO A 3 41.02 -7.83 -15.27
C PRO A 3 39.89 -6.83 -15.50
N PHE A 4 38.69 -7.37 -15.69
CA PHE A 4 37.37 -6.73 -15.60
C PHE A 4 36.88 -5.85 -16.76
N HIS A 5 36.09 -6.50 -17.61
CA HIS A 5 34.93 -5.87 -18.25
C HIS A 5 33.72 -5.82 -17.31
N HIS A 6 32.89 -4.79 -17.51
CA HIS A 6 31.46 -4.66 -17.18
C HIS A 6 31.05 -4.35 -15.73
N GLY A 7 30.86 -3.07 -15.44
CA GLY A 7 29.89 -2.58 -14.45
C GLY A 7 28.77 -1.82 -15.14
N LYS A 8 27.75 -2.50 -15.67
CA LYS A 8 26.51 -1.83 -16.12
C LYS A 8 25.69 -1.48 -14.88
N ILE A 9 25.61 -0.19 -14.56
CA ILE A 9 24.73 0.35 -13.53
C ILE A 9 23.28 -0.01 -13.92
N LYS A 10 22.61 -0.81 -13.10
CA LYS A 10 21.19 -1.10 -13.28
C LYS A 10 20.41 0.15 -12.91
N MET A 11 19.81 0.79 -13.91
CA MET A 11 18.80 1.83 -13.72
C MET A 11 17.62 1.19 -12.98
N ALA A 12 17.36 1.62 -11.75
CA ALA A 12 16.13 1.27 -11.04
C ALA A 12 14.96 1.83 -11.83
N THR A 13 14.17 0.94 -12.43
CA THR A 13 12.89 1.28 -13.05
C THR A 13 12.00 1.90 -11.98
N LYS A 14 11.65 3.17 -12.16
CA LYS A 14 10.71 3.90 -11.30
C LYS A 14 9.37 3.19 -11.34
N THR A 15 9.13 2.31 -10.38
CA THR A 15 7.82 1.70 -10.17
C THR A 15 6.81 2.83 -9.97
N PRO A 16 5.65 2.82 -10.66
CA PRO A 16 4.61 3.80 -10.42
C PRO A 16 4.34 3.84 -8.91
N LYS A 17 4.46 5.02 -8.31
CA LYS A 17 4.24 5.20 -6.88
C LYS A 17 2.76 4.90 -6.62
N ALA A 18 2.48 3.81 -5.90
CA ALA A 18 1.12 3.47 -5.50
C ALA A 18 0.46 4.68 -4.81
N LEU A 19 -0.80 4.97 -5.15
CA LEU A 19 -1.55 6.11 -4.63
C LEU A 19 -1.56 6.09 -3.09
N SER A 20 -1.61 7.26 -2.45
CA SER A 20 -1.90 7.30 -1.01
C SER A 20 -3.31 6.74 -0.73
N PHE A 21 -3.56 6.31 0.50
CA PHE A 21 -4.89 5.86 0.91
C PHE A 21 -5.96 6.92 0.60
N GLU A 22 -5.72 8.18 1.01
CA GLU A 22 -6.64 9.29 0.73
C GLU A 22 -6.89 9.54 -0.76
N ALA A 23 -5.84 9.41 -1.59
CA ALA A 23 -6.01 9.58 -3.04
C ALA A 23 -6.80 8.42 -3.67
N ALA A 24 -6.61 7.20 -3.17
CA ALA A 24 -7.38 6.04 -3.62
C ALA A 24 -8.86 6.13 -3.20
N VAL A 25 -9.13 6.60 -1.98
CA VAL A 25 -10.50 6.86 -1.49
C VAL A 25 -11.18 7.95 -2.30
N ALA A 26 -10.53 9.11 -2.49
CA ALA A 26 -11.09 10.19 -3.31
C ALA A 26 -11.39 9.73 -4.76
N GLY A 27 -10.51 8.88 -5.32
CA GLY A 27 -10.76 8.26 -6.61
C GLY A 27 -11.99 7.33 -6.61
N LEU A 28 -12.22 6.59 -5.53
CA LEU A 28 -13.35 5.68 -5.39
C LEU A 28 -14.66 6.45 -5.24
N GLU A 29 -14.67 7.53 -4.47
CA GLU A 29 -15.81 8.45 -4.33
C GLU A 29 -16.22 9.03 -5.69
N GLN A 30 -15.26 9.43 -6.52
CA GLN A 30 -15.54 9.92 -7.86
C GLN A 30 -16.16 8.84 -8.75
N VAL A 31 -15.61 7.61 -8.72
CA VAL A 31 -16.16 6.48 -9.49
C VAL A 31 -17.62 6.21 -9.07
N VAL A 32 -17.90 6.20 -7.77
CA VAL A 32 -19.25 5.99 -7.24
C VAL A 32 -20.18 7.12 -7.71
N ALA A 33 -19.76 8.37 -7.60
CA ALA A 33 -20.55 9.52 -8.06
C ALA A 33 -20.89 9.43 -9.57
N ASP A 34 -19.94 8.99 -10.39
CA ASP A 34 -20.15 8.80 -11.82
C ASP A 34 -21.16 7.67 -12.09
N MET A 35 -21.05 6.55 -11.37
CA MET A 35 -21.99 5.42 -11.48
C MET A 35 -23.40 5.78 -11.01
N GLU A 36 -23.53 6.55 -9.92
CA GLU A 36 -24.81 7.00 -9.37
C GLU A 36 -25.48 8.08 -10.23
N SER A 37 -24.71 8.76 -11.09
CA SER A 37 -25.27 9.77 -12.00
C SER A 37 -26.28 9.21 -13.01
N GLY A 38 -26.22 7.91 -13.28
CA GLY A 38 -27.09 7.22 -14.26
C GLY A 38 -26.82 7.59 -15.71
N LYS A 39 -25.72 8.31 -16.02
CA LYS A 39 -25.40 8.81 -17.37
C LYS A 39 -24.40 7.94 -18.13
N LEU A 40 -23.82 6.94 -17.48
CA LEU A 40 -22.82 6.07 -18.09
C LEU A 40 -23.45 5.11 -19.08
N SER A 41 -22.77 4.86 -20.20
CA SER A 41 -23.09 3.73 -21.06
C SER A 41 -22.76 2.40 -20.34
N LEU A 42 -23.19 1.27 -20.90
CA LEU A 42 -22.82 -0.04 -20.36
C LEU A 42 -21.30 -0.24 -20.32
N GLU A 43 -20.61 0.14 -21.40
CA GLU A 43 -19.16 0.02 -21.52
C GLU A 43 -18.44 0.90 -20.49
N ASP A 44 -18.89 2.14 -20.32
CA ASP A 44 -18.35 3.05 -19.31
C ASP A 44 -18.64 2.55 -17.89
N SER A 45 -19.81 1.93 -17.66
CA SER A 45 -20.16 1.36 -16.36
C SER A 45 -19.24 0.20 -15.98
N LEU A 46 -18.86 -0.64 -16.95
CA LEU A 46 -17.90 -1.72 -16.74
C LEU A 46 -16.49 -1.18 -16.47
N ALA A 47 -16.07 -0.14 -17.19
CA ALA A 47 -14.79 0.52 -16.97
C ALA A 47 -14.73 1.19 -15.58
N ALA A 48 -15.80 1.88 -15.17
CA ALA A 48 -15.94 2.48 -13.86
C ALA A 48 -15.86 1.42 -12.74
N TYR A 49 -16.58 0.30 -12.89
CA TYR A 49 -16.51 -0.82 -11.96
C TYR A 49 -15.07 -1.36 -11.81
N GLN A 50 -14.38 -1.61 -12.92
CA GLN A 50 -13.03 -2.15 -12.88
C GLN A 50 -12.06 -1.18 -12.19
N ARG A 51 -12.13 0.10 -12.51
CA ARG A 51 -11.36 1.14 -11.83
C ARG A 51 -11.67 1.18 -10.33
N GLY A 52 -12.95 1.10 -9.96
CA GLY A 52 -13.37 1.04 -8.56
C GLY A 52 -12.78 -0.17 -7.82
N ALA A 53 -12.77 -1.34 -8.45
CA ALA A 53 -12.16 -2.55 -7.88
C ALA A 53 -10.65 -2.40 -7.67
N GLU A 54 -9.93 -1.78 -8.61
CA GLU A 54 -8.49 -1.50 -8.49
C GLU A 54 -8.19 -0.51 -7.35
N LEU A 55 -9.00 0.54 -7.21
CA LEU A 55 -8.87 1.52 -6.12
C LEU A 55 -9.15 0.87 -4.77
N LEU A 56 -10.19 0.03 -4.67
CA LEU A 56 -10.52 -0.70 -3.46
C LEU A 56 -9.41 -1.67 -3.04
N ALA A 57 -8.80 -2.37 -4.00
CA ALA A 57 -7.65 -3.24 -3.75
C ALA A 57 -6.45 -2.45 -3.19
N GLN A 58 -6.20 -1.26 -3.73
CA GLN A 58 -5.15 -0.37 -3.21
C GLN A 58 -5.47 0.10 -1.78
N CYS A 59 -6.71 0.52 -1.49
CA CYS A 59 -7.11 0.90 -0.14
C CYS A 59 -6.86 -0.23 0.87
N ARG A 60 -7.28 -1.45 0.54
CA ARG A 60 -7.06 -2.64 1.39
C ARG A 60 -5.58 -2.90 1.64
N SER A 61 -4.76 -2.91 0.59
CA SER A 61 -3.32 -3.10 0.75
C SER A 61 -2.69 -2.07 1.69
N ARG A 62 -3.13 -0.81 1.65
CA ARG A 62 -2.58 0.23 2.54
C ARG A 62 -3.03 0.09 3.98
N LEU A 63 -4.26 -0.38 4.20
CA LEU A 63 -4.74 -0.71 5.54
C LEU A 63 -3.99 -1.93 6.09
N ASP A 64 -3.77 -2.97 5.28
CA ASP A 64 -3.03 -4.16 5.69
C ASP A 64 -1.59 -3.82 6.08
N ASP A 65 -0.91 -2.99 5.28
CA ASP A 65 0.44 -2.49 5.57
C ASP A 65 0.47 -1.73 6.90
N ALA A 66 -0.50 -0.81 7.11
CA ALA A 66 -0.59 -0.03 8.34
C ALA A 66 -0.85 -0.93 9.56
N GLN A 67 -1.76 -1.89 9.45
CA GLN A 67 -2.03 -2.86 10.51
C GLN A 67 -0.79 -3.70 10.84
N GLN A 68 -0.02 -4.11 9.83
CA GLN A 68 1.21 -4.85 10.05
C GLN A 68 2.25 -4.01 10.80
N GLN A 69 2.38 -2.72 10.45
CA GLN A 69 3.28 -1.81 11.16
C GLN A 69 2.88 -1.65 12.63
N VAL A 70 1.59 -1.50 12.92
CA VAL A 70 1.08 -1.45 14.31
C VAL A 70 1.45 -2.73 15.07
N ARG A 71 1.18 -3.90 14.51
CA ARG A 71 1.52 -5.19 15.15
C ARG A 71 3.00 -5.30 15.50
N VAL A 72 3.89 -4.93 14.58
CA VAL A 72 5.34 -4.98 14.82
C VAL A 72 5.76 -4.05 15.96
N LEU A 73 5.15 -2.86 16.05
CA LEU A 73 5.42 -1.92 17.14
C LEU A 73 4.93 -2.46 18.48
N GLU A 74 3.71 -3.01 18.55
CA GLU A 74 3.16 -3.62 19.76
C GLU A 74 4.01 -4.80 20.25
N ASP A 75 4.42 -5.70 19.35
CA ASP A 75 5.30 -6.83 19.66
C ASP A 75 6.67 -6.37 20.19
N GLY A 76 7.24 -5.31 19.59
CA GLY A 76 8.50 -4.72 20.04
C GLY A 76 8.38 -4.11 21.43
N VAL A 77 7.29 -3.38 21.69
CA VAL A 77 6.98 -2.78 22.98
C VAL A 77 6.83 -3.87 24.06
N LEU A 78 6.10 -4.94 23.78
CA LEU A 78 5.93 -6.07 24.72
C LEU A 78 7.25 -6.75 25.07
N LYS A 79 8.13 -6.97 24.09
CA LYS A 79 9.48 -7.53 24.33
C LYS A 79 10.31 -6.64 25.26
N ASN A 80 10.31 -5.33 25.02
CA ASN A 80 11.06 -4.38 25.83
C ASN A 80 10.64 -4.40 27.31
N PHE A 81 9.34 -4.51 27.60
CA PHE A 81 8.85 -4.65 28.98
C PHE A 81 9.23 -5.99 29.61
N ALA A 82 9.15 -7.09 28.85
CA ALA A 82 9.55 -8.40 29.35
C ALA A 82 11.05 -8.46 29.69
N ASP A 83 11.89 -7.83 28.87
CA ASP A 83 13.34 -7.76 29.11
C ASP A 83 13.65 -6.88 30.33
N SER A 84 12.96 -5.75 30.48
CA SER A 84 13.09 -4.85 31.64
C SER A 84 12.64 -5.52 32.96
N ALA A 85 11.60 -6.36 32.91
CA ALA A 85 11.10 -7.08 34.07
C ALA A 85 12.07 -8.19 34.55
N LYS A 86 12.88 -8.79 33.65
CA LYS A 86 13.87 -9.81 34.02
C LYS A 86 15.16 -9.23 34.60
N VAL A 87 15.41 -7.93 34.42
CA VAL A 87 16.60 -7.25 34.96
C VAL A 87 16.40 -6.79 36.42
N GLY A 88 15.16 -6.77 36.93
CA GLY A 88 14.83 -6.26 38.27
C GLY A 88 14.75 -7.27 39.41
N ASP A 89 14.94 -8.56 39.18
CA ASP A 89 14.77 -9.64 40.19
C ASP A 89 16.10 -10.32 40.60
N ALA A 90 17.24 -9.65 40.36
CA ALA A 90 18.58 -10.14 40.71
C ALA A 90 19.23 -9.31 41.83
#